data_AF-A0A2J7ZTX8-F1
#
_entry.id   AF-A0A2J7ZTX8-F1
#
_cell.length_a   1.000
_cell.length_b   1.000
_cell.length_c   1.000
_cell.angle_alpha   90.00
_cell.angle_beta   90.00
_cell.angle_gamma   90.00
#
_symmetry.space_group_name_H-M   'P 1'
#
loop_
_entity.id
_entity.type
_entity.pdbx_description
1 polymer ?
#
loop_
_entity_poly.entity_id
_entity_poly.type
_entity_poly.pdbx_seq_one_letter_code
_entity_poly.pdbx_strand_id
1 'polypeptide(L)'
;MASTLTSYGYVASLFGSEELADCVISFCQGNDVQAPPAKRRKTDGDGLPTGAAPGAAKEAKQVSSTSAKKAMTSTQQQQQTQQAERWTPEQQQAGSKPELRVPLGSPEDLPHALSALRFMYTGKVDGSSAAQLLQMRRQAAYLLVEGCVEACDAALLARVSSGAAQQPAEGVGSSSSSSLAPVIELFACRHLLPEPEESGGDALITALLRACRQQLVLHGGGLAEVVGAAGQSAIGGSGSLGELLAWAFRDAPSLLCDPDTRQQMEVLPAAAIEALLGSDSFATDDEATLSEDYLLGTLPFIPWFPISREEHAFLCQHVSAAARDASKRARLEESAAGRYDTSSPWYAAGARPCRRSDLNHRYGWHIKQEDLLAMEAAQKTKKTLSGSFDNGAASGLVSHGFEWQPFIHSKAEDETAGVYLDCSMPAALCIPANSKRIISLASTSARLVVHRWGGEDGSSREVAHVNRFLRSKDYMKVGKGLGKASALPLAPRLNAGMQGGDGMVPLHMWGPYLHEGKLTGSLKFL
;
A
#
# COMPACT_ATOMS: atom_id res chain seq x y z
N MET A 1 -14.87 28.35 32.43
CA MET A 1 -14.24 29.41 31.63
C MET A 1 -13.43 28.71 30.56
N ALA A 2 -13.91 28.71 29.31
CA ALA A 2 -13.11 28.20 28.19
C ALA A 2 -12.00 29.23 27.95
N SER A 3 -10.76 28.83 28.15
CA SER A 3 -9.62 29.68 27.82
C SER A 3 -9.45 29.64 26.31
N THR A 4 -10.05 30.61 25.61
CA THR A 4 -9.71 30.88 24.22
C THR A 4 -8.22 31.19 24.21
N LEU A 5 -7.42 30.26 23.69
CA LEU A 5 -6.02 30.52 23.38
C LEU A 5 -6.00 31.43 22.16
N THR A 6 -6.30 32.72 22.38
CA THR A 6 -6.13 33.77 21.38
C THR A 6 -4.65 34.06 21.25
N SER A 7 -3.91 33.07 20.74
CA SER A 7 -2.55 33.29 20.26
C SER A 7 -2.71 34.08 18.97
N TYR A 8 -2.67 35.40 19.08
CA TYR A 8 -2.43 36.29 17.94
C TYR A 8 -0.98 36.08 17.50
N GLY A 9 -0.73 34.92 16.88
CA GLY A 9 0.45 34.70 16.06
C GLY A 9 0.33 35.68 14.90
N TYR A 10 0.89 36.87 15.07
CA TYR A 10 0.78 37.95 14.10
C TYR A 10 1.47 37.54 12.81
N VAL A 11 0.68 37.01 11.88
CA VAL A 11 1.03 36.83 10.47
C VAL A 11 1.56 38.15 9.89
N ALA A 12 1.16 39.30 10.43
CA ALA A 12 1.73 40.62 10.14
C ALA A 12 3.27 40.69 10.24
N SER A 13 3.91 39.90 11.11
CA SER A 13 5.37 39.85 11.19
C SER A 13 6.01 39.23 9.93
N LEU A 14 5.27 38.40 9.18
CA LEU A 14 5.69 37.90 7.86
C LEU A 14 5.56 38.99 6.77
N PHE A 15 4.68 39.98 6.97
CA PHE A 15 4.43 41.09 6.03
C PHE A 15 5.19 42.38 6.36
N GLY A 16 6.00 42.38 7.41
CA GLY A 16 6.76 43.58 7.84
C GLY A 16 5.90 44.69 8.47
N SER A 17 4.57 44.71 8.28
CA SER A 17 3.63 45.53 9.05
C SER A 17 2.21 44.95 9.05
N GLU A 18 1.45 45.24 10.11
CA GLU A 18 0.02 44.89 10.22
C GLU A 18 -0.85 45.62 9.21
N GLU A 19 -0.39 46.77 8.70
CA GLU A 19 -1.11 47.58 7.72
C GLU A 19 -1.21 46.87 6.36
N LEU A 20 -0.18 46.09 5.98
CA LEU A 20 -0.08 45.43 4.68
C LEU A 20 -0.82 44.08 4.58
N ALA A 21 -1.27 43.50 5.70
CA ALA A 21 -2.04 42.26 5.67
C ALA A 21 -3.43 42.49 5.07
N ASP A 22 -3.84 41.65 4.12
CA ASP A 22 -5.16 41.70 3.47
C ASP A 22 -6.26 40.99 4.28
N CYS A 23 -5.88 40.15 5.24
CA CYS A 23 -6.77 39.40 6.12
C CYS A 23 -6.19 39.21 7.54
N VAL A 24 -7.05 38.82 8.48
CA VAL A 24 -6.69 38.36 9.83
C VAL A 24 -6.91 36.85 9.88
N ILE A 25 -5.91 36.08 10.33
CA ILE A 25 -6.04 34.62 10.47
C ILE A 25 -6.20 34.26 11.94
N SER A 26 -7.29 33.59 12.28
CA SER A 26 -7.64 33.19 13.65
C SER A 26 -7.67 31.67 13.78
N PHE A 27 -6.74 31.10 14.54
CA PHE A 27 -6.69 29.66 14.79
C PHE A 27 -7.66 29.28 15.90
N CYS A 28 -8.57 28.35 15.62
CA CYS A 28 -9.63 27.94 16.55
C CYS A 28 -9.43 26.47 16.95
N GLN A 29 -9.52 26.14 18.23
CA GLN A 29 -9.55 24.73 18.65
C GLN A 29 -10.97 24.18 18.46
N GLY A 30 -11.13 22.94 17.98
CA GLY A 30 -12.44 22.38 17.56
C GLY A 30 -13.61 22.44 18.55
N ASN A 31 -13.35 22.71 19.84
CA ASN A 31 -14.38 22.89 20.87
C ASN A 31 -14.94 24.33 20.96
N ASP A 32 -14.27 25.31 20.35
CA ASP A 32 -14.67 26.73 20.38
C ASP A 32 -15.61 27.12 19.25
N VAL A 33 -16.00 26.17 18.38
CA VAL A 33 -17.07 26.39 17.39
C VAL A 33 -18.42 26.33 18.09
N GLN A 34 -18.67 27.29 18.97
CA GLN A 34 -19.99 27.52 19.52
C GLN A 34 -20.87 27.98 18.34
N ALA A 35 -21.84 27.14 17.97
CA ALA A 35 -22.84 27.52 16.98
C ALA A 35 -23.42 28.90 17.37
N PRO A 36 -23.52 29.86 16.42
CA PRO A 36 -24.04 31.18 16.74
C PRO A 36 -25.39 31.01 17.44
N PRO A 37 -25.66 31.80 18.50
CA PRO A 37 -26.86 31.62 19.31
C PRO A 37 -28.08 31.65 18.39
N ALA A 38 -28.74 30.50 18.24
CA ALA A 38 -29.96 30.40 17.47
C ALA A 38 -30.93 31.43 18.05
N LYS A 39 -31.36 32.40 17.22
CA LYS A 39 -32.39 33.37 17.60
C LYS A 39 -33.63 32.57 18.04
N ARG A 40 -33.82 32.49 19.36
CA ARG A 40 -34.87 31.72 20.02
C ARG A 40 -36.21 32.32 19.60
N ARG A 41 -36.88 31.70 18.63
CA ARG A 41 -38.26 32.03 18.30
C ARG A 41 -39.12 31.53 19.46
N LYS A 42 -39.71 32.47 20.19
CA LYS A 42 -40.62 32.22 21.32
C LYS A 42 -41.88 31.54 20.76
N THR A 43 -42.08 30.28 21.11
CA THR A 43 -43.32 29.56 20.86
C THR A 43 -43.87 29.18 22.24
N ASP A 44 -44.97 29.82 22.63
CA ASP A 44 -45.75 29.48 23.81
C ASP A 44 -46.63 28.25 23.48
N GLY A 45 -46.76 27.29 24.40
CA GLY A 45 -47.64 26.13 24.22
C GLY A 45 -47.52 25.09 25.33
N ASP A 46 -48.45 25.15 26.29
CA ASP A 46 -48.67 24.23 27.40
C ASP A 46 -49.12 22.82 26.97
N GLY A 47 -48.77 21.80 27.77
CA GLY A 47 -49.45 20.49 27.78
C GLY A 47 -48.62 19.28 28.24
N LEU A 48 -48.72 18.92 29.53
CA LEU A 48 -48.43 17.59 30.13
C LEU A 48 -49.73 16.72 30.13
N PRO A 49 -49.73 15.43 30.54
CA PRO A 49 -48.67 14.39 30.54
C PRO A 49 -49.15 13.00 30.05
N THR A 50 -48.24 12.03 30.18
CA THR A 50 -48.43 10.62 30.65
C THR A 50 -48.32 9.51 29.61
N GLY A 51 -47.38 8.59 29.85
CA GLY A 51 -47.28 7.29 29.19
C GLY A 51 -45.95 6.60 29.47
N ALA A 52 -45.98 5.56 30.30
CA ALA A 52 -44.83 4.85 30.86
C ALA A 52 -44.44 3.57 30.07
N ALA A 53 -43.24 3.06 30.40
CA ALA A 53 -42.69 1.71 30.22
C ALA A 53 -41.86 1.42 28.92
N PRO A 54 -41.05 0.34 28.88
CA PRO A 54 -39.85 0.13 29.71
C PRO A 54 -38.60 -0.33 28.93
N GLY A 55 -37.43 -0.13 29.56
CA GLY A 55 -36.24 -1.00 29.56
C GLY A 55 -35.75 -1.69 28.29
N ALA A 56 -34.68 -1.15 27.68
CA ALA A 56 -33.78 -1.90 26.80
C ALA A 56 -32.32 -1.71 27.25
N ALA A 57 -31.67 -2.84 27.56
CA ALA A 57 -30.27 -2.93 27.93
C ALA A 57 -29.37 -2.52 26.75
N LYS A 58 -28.37 -1.67 27.03
CA LYS A 58 -27.33 -1.29 26.07
C LYS A 58 -26.12 -2.21 26.23
N GLU A 59 -25.90 -3.05 25.22
CA GLU A 59 -24.63 -3.72 24.97
C GLU A 59 -23.63 -2.71 24.38
N ALA A 60 -22.50 -2.53 25.05
CA ALA A 60 -21.42 -1.68 24.58
C ALA A 60 -20.61 -2.41 23.49
N LYS A 61 -20.88 -2.09 22.22
CA LYS A 61 -19.98 -2.43 21.11
C LYS A 61 -18.85 -1.41 21.05
N GLN A 62 -17.66 -1.86 21.43
CA GLN A 62 -16.39 -1.15 21.22
C GLN A 62 -16.12 -1.09 19.70
N VAL A 63 -16.50 0.03 19.09
CA VAL A 63 -16.17 0.36 17.70
C VAL A 63 -14.69 0.72 17.62
N SER A 64 -13.95 0.08 16.72
CA SER A 64 -12.54 0.37 16.46
C SER A 64 -12.35 1.85 16.07
N SER A 65 -11.40 2.51 16.73
CA SER A 65 -11.12 3.94 16.67
C SER A 65 -10.65 4.47 15.31
N THR A 66 -10.41 3.61 14.33
CA THR A 66 -9.95 3.98 12.99
C THR A 66 -11.08 4.48 12.08
N SER A 67 -12.30 3.92 12.19
CA SER A 67 -13.45 4.36 11.39
C SER A 67 -13.99 5.73 11.79
N ALA A 68 -13.83 6.12 13.07
CA ALA A 68 -14.27 7.42 13.58
C ALA A 68 -13.42 8.58 13.04
N LYS A 69 -12.10 8.38 12.86
CA LYS A 69 -11.20 9.40 12.28
C LYS A 69 -11.55 9.69 10.81
N LYS A 70 -11.94 8.67 10.05
CA LYS A 70 -12.24 8.75 8.61
C LYS A 70 -13.54 9.51 8.29
N ALA A 71 -14.58 9.36 9.11
CA ALA A 71 -15.82 10.13 8.95
C ALA A 71 -15.65 11.61 9.33
N MET A 72 -14.70 11.89 10.22
CA MET A 72 -14.43 13.23 10.72
C MET A 72 -13.72 14.10 9.67
N THR A 73 -12.73 13.56 8.94
CA THR A 73 -11.96 14.33 7.94
C THR A 73 -12.81 14.78 6.75
N SER A 74 -13.66 13.90 6.19
CA SER A 74 -14.54 14.26 5.06
C SER A 74 -15.61 15.30 5.43
N THR A 75 -16.20 15.16 6.63
CA THR A 75 -17.20 16.12 7.13
C THR A 75 -16.57 17.48 7.44
N GLN A 76 -15.34 17.48 7.95
CA GLN A 76 -14.60 18.69 8.29
C GLN A 76 -14.09 19.43 7.04
N GLN A 77 -13.72 18.70 5.98
CA GLN A 77 -13.37 19.28 4.68
C GLN A 77 -14.57 19.98 4.03
N GLN A 78 -15.76 19.37 4.05
CA GLN A 78 -17.01 20.03 3.61
C GLN A 78 -17.35 21.27 4.45
N GLN A 79 -17.11 21.24 5.78
CA GLN A 79 -17.33 22.39 6.64
C GLN A 79 -16.40 23.56 6.31
N GLN A 80 -15.15 23.32 5.95
CA GLN A 80 -14.23 24.39 5.54
C GLN A 80 -14.64 25.02 4.22
N THR A 81 -15.03 24.23 3.22
CA THR A 81 -15.58 24.76 1.96
C THR A 81 -16.81 25.62 2.24
N GLN A 82 -17.70 25.16 3.13
CA GLN A 82 -18.86 25.94 3.54
C GLN A 82 -18.51 27.20 4.34
N GLN A 83 -17.41 27.22 5.10
CA GLN A 83 -16.96 28.43 5.81
C GLN A 83 -16.31 29.44 4.85
N ALA A 84 -15.56 28.99 3.85
CA ALA A 84 -15.03 29.84 2.80
C ALA A 84 -16.15 30.46 1.94
N GLU A 85 -17.23 29.72 1.68
CA GLU A 85 -18.41 30.23 0.97
C GLU A 85 -19.28 31.17 1.82
N ARG A 86 -19.14 31.15 3.15
CA ARG A 86 -19.97 31.93 4.08
C ARG A 86 -19.34 33.27 4.47
N TRP A 87 -18.57 33.88 3.59
CA TRP A 87 -18.20 35.29 3.71
C TRP A 87 -19.47 36.12 3.49
N THR A 88 -20.21 36.36 4.58
CA THR A 88 -21.43 37.15 4.53
C THR A 88 -21.07 38.62 4.23
N PRO A 89 -21.76 39.29 3.28
CA PRO A 89 -21.52 40.70 2.94
C PRO A 89 -21.67 41.65 4.14
N GLU A 90 -22.33 41.22 5.22
CA GLU A 90 -22.44 41.96 6.48
C GLU A 90 -21.10 42.14 7.22
N GLN A 91 -20.12 41.23 7.07
CA GLN A 91 -18.78 41.42 7.66
C GLN A 91 -17.93 42.46 6.90
N GLN A 92 -18.23 42.73 5.63
CA GLN A 92 -17.54 43.76 4.85
C GLN A 92 -18.00 45.19 5.18
N GLN A 93 -19.16 45.37 5.82
CA GLN A 93 -19.72 46.70 6.09
C GLN A 93 -19.09 47.46 7.27
N ALA A 94 -18.25 46.80 8.08
CA ALA A 94 -17.68 47.40 9.31
C ALA A 94 -16.26 47.97 9.15
N GLY A 95 -15.67 47.97 7.96
CA GLY A 95 -14.28 48.42 7.74
C GLY A 95 -13.21 47.52 8.38
N SER A 96 -13.59 46.37 8.92
CA SER A 96 -12.67 45.36 9.46
C SER A 96 -12.11 44.48 8.34
N LYS A 97 -10.82 44.16 8.41
CA LYS A 97 -10.17 43.19 7.53
C LYS A 97 -10.89 41.83 7.61
N PRO A 98 -11.01 41.08 6.51
CA PRO A 98 -11.63 39.76 6.54
C PRO A 98 -10.90 38.81 7.50
N GLU A 99 -11.66 38.03 8.27
CA GLU A 99 -11.13 37.08 9.25
C GLU A 99 -11.24 35.64 8.72
N LEU A 100 -10.10 34.99 8.44
CA LEU A 100 -10.02 33.57 8.11
C LEU A 100 -9.87 32.75 9.40
N ARG A 101 -10.87 31.91 9.69
CA ARG A 101 -10.81 31.01 10.86
C ARG A 101 -10.26 29.65 10.47
N VAL A 102 -9.14 29.27 11.07
CA VAL A 102 -8.47 27.99 10.80
C VAL A 102 -8.70 27.03 11.98
N PRO A 103 -9.56 26.02 11.84
CA PRO A 103 -9.72 25.00 12.87
C PRO A 103 -8.45 24.14 13.01
N LEU A 104 -7.96 23.96 14.24
CA LEU A 104 -6.82 23.08 14.55
C LEU A 104 -7.29 21.82 15.29
N GLY A 105 -6.64 20.69 14.99
CA GLY A 105 -6.89 19.41 15.66
C GLY A 105 -6.29 19.37 17.07
N SER A 106 -5.06 19.87 17.22
CA SER A 106 -4.40 20.10 18.50
C SER A 106 -3.62 21.43 18.49
N PRO A 107 -3.26 22.00 19.65
CA PRO A 107 -2.40 23.19 19.68
C PRO A 107 -1.01 22.94 19.10
N GLU A 108 -0.55 21.69 19.02
CA GLU A 108 0.74 21.32 18.42
C GLU A 108 0.74 21.47 16.90
N ASP A 109 -0.45 21.54 16.28
CA ASP A 109 -0.60 21.77 14.84
C ASP A 109 -0.35 23.23 14.44
N LEU A 110 -0.45 24.18 15.39
CA LEU A 110 -0.31 25.61 15.11
C LEU A 110 0.99 25.98 14.36
N PRO A 111 2.20 25.58 14.79
CA PRO A 111 3.42 25.91 14.05
C PRO A 111 3.41 25.35 12.62
N HIS A 112 2.84 24.17 12.41
CA HIS A 112 2.78 23.52 11.11
C HIS A 112 1.78 24.19 10.17
N ALA A 113 0.63 24.61 10.71
CA ALA A 113 -0.36 25.40 9.98
C ALA A 113 0.19 26.79 9.60
N LEU A 114 0.93 27.43 10.52
CA LEU A 114 1.63 28.68 10.23
C LEU A 114 2.68 28.52 9.12
N SER A 115 3.47 27.43 9.14
CA SER A 115 4.43 27.15 8.06
C SER A 115 3.74 26.92 6.71
N ALA A 116 2.61 26.20 6.69
CA ALA A 116 1.81 26.01 5.46
C ALA A 116 1.26 27.34 4.92
N LEU A 117 0.76 28.21 5.79
CA LEU A 117 0.31 29.56 5.38
C LEU A 117 1.48 30.42 4.91
N ARG A 118 2.65 30.33 5.57
CA ARG A 118 3.87 31.03 5.13
C ARG A 118 4.32 30.57 3.74
N PHE A 119 4.14 29.30 3.41
CA PHE A 119 4.42 28.79 2.07
C PHE A 119 3.58 29.50 1.01
N MET A 120 2.30 29.79 1.26
CA MET A 120 1.44 30.53 0.30
C MET A 120 2.05 31.86 -0.14
N TYR A 121 2.76 32.53 0.76
CA TYR A 121 3.34 33.84 0.49
C TYR A 121 4.79 33.78 0.02
N THR A 122 5.54 32.74 0.42
CA THR A 122 6.99 32.66 0.17
C THR A 122 7.39 31.65 -0.90
N GLY A 123 6.51 30.69 -1.21
CA GLY A 123 6.82 29.53 -2.03
C GLY A 123 7.89 28.60 -1.45
N LYS A 124 8.24 28.76 -0.15
CA LYS A 124 9.33 28.04 0.51
C LYS A 124 8.83 27.22 1.69
N VAL A 125 9.36 26.01 1.81
CA VAL A 125 9.05 25.08 2.91
C VAL A 125 10.10 25.25 4.02
N ASP A 126 9.64 25.62 5.21
CA ASP A 126 10.48 25.76 6.40
C ASP A 126 10.37 24.48 7.26
N GLY A 127 11.27 23.52 7.06
CA GLY A 127 11.30 22.27 7.82
C GLY A 127 12.72 21.77 8.02
N SER A 128 13.17 21.73 9.28
CA SER A 128 14.51 21.25 9.63
C SER A 128 14.58 19.74 9.85
N SER A 129 13.42 19.08 9.99
CA SER A 129 13.27 17.67 10.35
C SER A 129 12.22 16.98 9.48
N ALA A 130 12.33 15.66 9.32
CA ALA A 130 11.33 14.85 8.61
C ALA A 130 9.95 14.92 9.29
N ALA A 131 9.93 14.96 10.63
CA ALA A 131 8.70 15.14 11.42
C ALA A 131 7.98 16.45 11.08
N GLN A 132 8.71 17.56 11.05
CA GLN A 132 8.17 18.89 10.74
C GLN A 132 7.61 18.93 9.31
N LEU A 133 8.34 18.38 8.34
CA LEU A 133 7.90 18.33 6.95
C LEU A 133 6.63 17.49 6.79
N LEU A 134 6.52 16.34 7.46
CA LEU A 134 5.32 15.49 7.43
C LEU A 134 4.12 16.17 8.11
N GLN A 135 4.34 16.86 9.23
CA GLN A 135 3.29 17.61 9.92
C GLN A 135 2.82 18.83 9.12
N MET A 136 3.76 19.58 8.51
CA MET A 136 3.44 20.68 7.59
C MET A 136 2.69 20.18 6.36
N ARG A 137 3.12 19.06 5.75
CA ARG A 137 2.41 18.40 4.65
C ARG A 137 0.96 18.07 5.03
N ARG A 138 0.75 17.48 6.22
CA ARG A 138 -0.59 17.16 6.74
C ARG A 138 -1.46 18.42 6.87
N GLN A 139 -0.91 19.49 7.46
CA GLN A 139 -1.64 20.75 7.61
C GLN A 139 -1.90 21.43 6.26
N ALA A 140 -0.95 21.40 5.33
CA ALA A 140 -1.12 21.93 3.99
C ALA A 140 -2.24 21.22 3.21
N ALA A 141 -2.28 19.89 3.29
CA ALA A 141 -3.35 19.10 2.69
C ALA A 141 -4.71 19.40 3.34
N TYR A 142 -4.74 19.58 4.67
CA TYR A 142 -5.94 19.97 5.39
C TYR A 142 -6.45 21.35 5.00
N LEU A 143 -5.56 22.33 4.87
CA LEU A 143 -5.88 23.71 4.50
C LEU A 143 -6.04 23.93 2.98
N LEU A 144 -5.82 22.89 2.17
CA LEU A 144 -5.85 22.95 0.71
C LEU A 144 -4.88 24.00 0.13
N VAL A 145 -3.69 24.10 0.71
CA VAL A 145 -2.64 24.99 0.21
C VAL A 145 -1.98 24.39 -1.02
N GLU A 146 -2.34 24.92 -2.19
CA GLU A 146 -1.84 24.44 -3.50
C GLU A 146 -0.30 24.49 -3.57
N GLY A 147 0.31 23.40 -4.05
CA GLY A 147 1.76 23.27 -4.24
C GLY A 147 2.56 23.00 -2.96
N CYS A 148 2.00 23.21 -1.76
CA CYS A 148 2.74 23.05 -0.51
C CYS A 148 2.97 21.58 -0.16
N VAL A 149 2.04 20.69 -0.51
CA VAL A 149 2.19 19.24 -0.29
C VAL A 149 3.34 18.71 -1.14
N GLU A 150 3.36 19.05 -2.43
CA GLU A 150 4.37 18.64 -3.39
C GLU A 150 5.76 19.20 -3.00
N ALA A 151 5.81 20.43 -2.50
CA ALA A 151 7.06 21.02 -2.02
C ALA A 151 7.59 20.33 -0.76
N CYS A 152 6.70 19.94 0.18
CA CYS A 152 7.10 19.14 1.35
C CYS A 152 7.60 17.75 0.93
N ASP A 153 6.94 17.13 -0.05
CA ASP A 153 7.29 15.82 -0.61
C ASP A 153 8.67 15.85 -1.27
N ALA A 154 8.94 16.89 -2.08
CA ALA A 154 10.25 17.13 -2.69
C ALA A 154 11.34 17.38 -1.63
N ALA A 155 11.05 18.17 -0.58
CA ALA A 155 11.99 18.44 0.50
C ALA A 155 12.32 17.17 1.31
N LEU A 156 11.34 16.33 1.60
CA LEU A 156 11.53 15.03 2.25
C LEU A 156 12.40 14.09 1.40
N LEU A 157 12.11 13.99 0.11
CA LEU A 157 12.90 13.16 -0.83
C LEU A 157 14.34 13.66 -0.95
N ALA A 158 14.53 14.97 -1.08
CA ALA A 158 15.85 15.58 -1.12
C ALA A 158 16.62 15.27 0.17
N ARG A 159 15.99 15.41 1.34
CA ARG A 159 16.62 15.11 2.63
C ARG A 159 17.10 13.66 2.74
N VAL A 160 16.30 12.70 2.31
CA VAL A 160 16.67 11.27 2.30
C VAL A 160 17.78 11.00 1.27
N SER A 161 17.74 11.66 0.12
CA SER A 161 18.67 11.42 -0.99
C SER A 161 20.03 12.12 -0.83
N SER A 162 20.08 13.28 -0.16
CA SER A 162 21.27 14.14 -0.05
C SER A 162 22.35 13.65 0.91
N GLY A 163 22.18 12.48 1.55
CA GLY A 163 23.18 11.88 2.46
C GLY A 163 24.57 11.66 1.83
N ALA A 164 24.70 11.73 0.50
CA ALA A 164 25.93 11.48 -0.24
C ALA A 164 26.76 12.73 -0.61
N ALA A 165 26.23 13.96 -0.47
CA ALA A 165 26.81 15.14 -1.15
C ALA A 165 27.07 16.38 -0.28
N GLN A 166 27.23 16.24 1.04
CA GLN A 166 27.71 17.37 1.84
C GLN A 166 29.18 17.65 1.51
N GLN A 167 29.40 18.78 0.84
CA GLN A 167 30.69 19.28 0.41
C GLN A 167 31.65 19.41 1.60
N PRO A 168 32.95 19.16 1.38
CA PRO A 168 33.98 19.30 2.41
C PRO A 168 34.12 20.77 2.79
N ALA A 169 33.43 21.20 3.85
CA ALA A 169 33.80 22.41 4.56
C ALA A 169 35.13 22.12 5.27
N GLU A 170 36.21 22.76 4.82
CA GLU A 170 37.56 22.66 5.35
C GLU A 170 37.59 23.09 6.82
N GLY A 171 37.39 22.14 7.73
CA GLY A 171 37.40 22.37 9.17
C GLY A 171 37.74 21.08 9.91
N VAL A 172 39.00 20.97 10.33
CA VAL A 172 39.60 19.79 10.97
C VAL A 172 38.89 19.49 12.29
N GLY A 173 37.99 18.50 12.28
CA GLY A 173 37.26 18.04 13.47
C GLY A 173 36.42 16.81 13.14
N SER A 174 37.07 15.64 13.10
CA SER A 174 36.57 14.32 12.67
C SER A 174 35.38 13.80 13.49
N SER A 175 34.20 14.39 13.33
CA SER A 175 32.93 13.85 13.80
C SER A 175 32.22 13.22 12.61
N SER A 176 32.40 11.92 12.43
CA SER A 176 31.72 11.10 11.42
C SER A 176 30.22 11.03 11.73
N SER A 177 29.48 12.11 11.48
CA SER A 177 28.02 12.10 11.55
C SER A 177 27.50 11.05 10.57
N SER A 178 26.80 10.06 11.10
CA SER A 178 26.29 8.91 10.36
C SER A 178 25.39 9.35 9.20
N SER A 179 25.78 9.04 7.96
CA SER A 179 25.06 9.42 6.73
C SER A 179 23.61 8.92 6.66
N LEU A 180 23.25 7.94 7.49
CA LEU A 180 21.90 7.38 7.59
C LEU A 180 20.96 8.14 8.53
N ALA A 181 21.41 9.22 9.17
CA ALA A 181 20.58 9.99 10.10
C ALA A 181 19.21 10.40 9.49
N PRO A 182 19.10 10.87 8.23
CA PRO A 182 17.80 11.18 7.63
C PRO A 182 16.86 9.98 7.48
N VAL A 183 17.41 8.80 7.19
CA VAL A 183 16.62 7.56 7.00
C VAL A 183 16.08 7.07 8.35
N ILE A 184 16.92 7.12 9.40
CA ILE A 184 16.54 6.76 10.77
C ILE A 184 15.48 7.74 11.31
N GLU A 185 15.66 9.03 11.06
CA GLU A 185 14.72 10.08 11.43
C GLU A 185 13.35 9.86 10.77
N LEU A 186 13.33 9.57 9.47
CA LEU A 186 12.10 9.26 8.74
C LEU A 186 11.41 8.00 9.30
N PHE A 187 12.19 6.95 9.59
CA PHE A 187 11.66 5.72 10.18
C PHE A 187 11.05 5.93 11.57
N ALA A 188 11.65 6.78 12.41
CA ALA A 188 11.07 7.17 13.70
C ALA A 188 9.73 7.89 13.52
N CYS A 189 9.60 8.66 12.44
CA CYS A 189 8.40 9.43 12.09
C CYS A 189 7.43 8.69 11.16
N ARG A 190 7.61 7.38 10.94
CA ARG A 190 6.79 6.59 9.99
C ARG A 190 5.29 6.62 10.25
N HIS A 191 4.89 6.87 11.50
CA HIS A 191 3.49 7.01 11.92
C HIS A 191 2.82 8.32 11.45
N LEU A 192 3.61 9.27 10.92
CA LEU A 192 3.16 10.53 10.34
C LEU A 192 3.11 10.48 8.80
N LEU A 193 3.53 9.37 8.18
CA LEU A 193 3.43 9.20 6.73
C LEU A 193 1.96 9.18 6.31
N PRO A 194 1.64 9.74 5.13
CA PRO A 194 0.27 9.72 4.64
C PRO A 194 -0.22 8.29 4.44
N GLU A 195 -1.51 8.09 4.68
CA GLU A 195 -2.14 6.82 4.31
C GLU A 195 -2.19 6.70 2.77
N PRO A 196 -2.11 5.48 2.20
CA PRO A 196 -2.10 5.29 0.75
C PRO A 196 -3.40 5.75 0.05
N GLU A 197 -4.47 5.96 0.80
CA GLU A 197 -5.74 6.52 0.30
C GLU A 197 -5.72 8.05 0.16
N GLU A 198 -4.77 8.74 0.80
CA GLU A 198 -4.62 10.19 0.67
C GLU A 198 -4.04 10.53 -0.71
N SER A 199 -4.51 11.63 -1.31
CA SER A 199 -4.07 12.07 -2.64
C SER A 199 -2.53 12.15 -2.70
N GLY A 200 -1.93 11.36 -3.59
CA GLY A 200 -0.47 11.31 -3.79
C GLY A 200 0.33 10.55 -2.72
N GLY A 201 -0.31 10.04 -1.65
CA GLY A 201 0.38 9.36 -0.55
C GLY A 201 1.17 8.12 -0.98
N ASP A 202 0.58 7.27 -1.81
CA ASP A 202 1.22 6.04 -2.30
C ASP A 202 2.47 6.31 -3.16
N ALA A 203 2.41 7.34 -4.01
CA ALA A 203 3.53 7.75 -4.85
C ALA A 203 4.71 8.29 -4.02
N LEU A 204 4.42 9.13 -3.01
CA LEU A 204 5.44 9.64 -2.08
C LEU A 204 6.09 8.51 -1.29
N ILE A 205 5.29 7.65 -0.66
CA ILE A 205 5.80 6.54 0.17
C ILE A 205 6.69 5.63 -0.68
N THR A 206 6.25 5.29 -1.88
CA THR A 206 7.04 4.47 -2.81
C THR A 206 8.37 5.15 -3.16
N ALA A 207 8.38 6.45 -3.44
CA ALA A 207 9.59 7.20 -3.72
C ALA A 207 10.53 7.30 -2.51
N LEU A 208 10.00 7.56 -1.31
CA LEU A 208 10.77 7.64 -0.07
C LEU A 208 11.39 6.30 0.29
N LEU A 209 10.64 5.20 0.23
CA LEU A 209 11.16 3.86 0.50
C LEU A 209 12.25 3.50 -0.52
N ARG A 210 12.07 3.83 -1.80
CA ARG A 210 13.13 3.65 -2.82
C ARG A 210 14.40 4.43 -2.46
N ALA A 211 14.29 5.69 -2.08
CA ALA A 211 15.44 6.51 -1.68
C ALA A 211 16.10 5.97 -0.40
N CYS A 212 15.31 5.52 0.58
CA CYS A 212 15.81 4.89 1.80
C CYS A 212 16.62 3.63 1.48
N ARG A 213 16.10 2.76 0.61
CA ARG A 213 16.80 1.54 0.18
C ARG A 213 18.14 1.87 -0.51
N GLN A 214 18.17 2.88 -1.38
CA GLN A 214 19.42 3.33 -2.01
C GLN A 214 20.46 3.78 -0.95
N GLN A 215 20.05 4.56 0.05
CA GLN A 215 20.95 4.97 1.13
C GLN A 215 21.42 3.79 1.99
N LEU A 216 20.53 2.85 2.30
CA LEU A 216 20.84 1.64 3.06
C LEU A 216 21.82 0.73 2.30
N VAL A 217 21.69 0.62 0.98
CA VAL A 217 22.64 -0.12 0.13
C VAL A 217 24.00 0.58 0.10
N LEU A 218 24.03 1.90 -0.08
CA LEU A 218 25.27 2.68 -0.13
C LEU A 218 26.07 2.65 1.19
N HIS A 219 25.38 2.59 2.33
CA HIS A 219 26.00 2.70 3.64
C HIS A 219 25.92 1.43 4.50
N GLY A 220 25.32 0.36 3.99
CA GLY A 220 25.08 -0.89 4.72
C GLY A 220 26.35 -1.58 5.21
N GLY A 221 27.49 -1.38 4.51
CA GLY A 221 28.77 -1.99 4.88
C GLY A 221 29.33 -1.48 6.22
N GLY A 222 29.05 -0.22 6.60
CA GLY A 222 29.53 0.38 7.86
C GLY A 222 28.57 0.20 9.05
N LEU A 223 27.36 -0.29 8.80
CA LEU A 223 26.28 -0.35 9.80
C LEU A 223 26.52 -1.43 10.86
N ALA A 224 27.17 -2.54 10.50
CA ALA A 224 27.46 -3.64 11.42
C ALA A 224 28.37 -3.19 12.59
N GLU A 225 29.32 -2.29 12.33
CA GLU A 225 30.21 -1.75 13.37
C GLU A 225 29.49 -0.75 14.29
N VAL A 226 28.63 0.10 13.72
CA VAL A 226 27.91 1.13 14.48
C VAL A 226 26.85 0.52 15.40
N VAL A 227 26.11 -0.49 14.93
CA VAL A 227 25.06 -1.16 15.72
C VAL A 227 25.69 -2.04 16.80
N GLY A 228 26.84 -2.66 16.55
CA GLY A 228 27.57 -3.45 17.54
C GLY A 228 28.09 -2.63 18.73
N ALA A 229 28.47 -1.37 18.51
CA ALA A 229 28.99 -0.49 19.56
C ALA A 229 27.90 0.21 20.40
N ALA A 230 26.70 0.40 19.85
CA ALA A 230 25.62 1.14 20.51
C ALA A 230 24.63 0.28 21.32
N GLY A 231 24.82 -1.05 21.35
CA GLY A 231 23.84 -2.05 21.78
C GLY A 231 23.31 -2.01 23.23
N GLN A 232 23.58 -0.98 24.03
CA GLN A 232 23.04 -0.88 25.40
C GLN A 232 22.59 0.53 25.83
N SER A 233 22.74 1.57 25.01
CA SER A 233 22.47 2.94 25.47
C SER A 233 21.02 3.39 25.17
N ALA A 234 20.13 3.05 26.10
CA ALA A 234 18.95 3.75 26.63
C ALA A 234 18.22 4.89 25.86
N ILE A 235 18.26 4.97 24.53
CA ILE A 235 17.35 5.84 23.76
C ILE A 235 16.18 4.98 23.30
N GLY A 236 15.15 4.93 24.16
CA GLY A 236 14.01 4.00 24.12
C GLY A 236 13.02 4.16 22.96
N GLY A 237 13.50 4.18 21.71
CA GLY A 237 12.62 4.21 20.55
C GLY A 237 13.26 4.05 19.17
N SER A 238 14.59 3.97 19.04
CA SER A 238 15.19 3.65 17.73
C SER A 238 15.11 2.15 17.49
N GLY A 239 14.25 1.74 16.56
CA GLY A 239 14.14 0.35 16.15
C GLY A 239 15.48 -0.23 15.69
N SER A 240 15.59 -1.56 15.71
CA SER A 240 16.81 -2.24 15.27
C SER A 240 17.07 -2.00 13.78
N LEU A 241 18.31 -2.23 13.31
CA LEU A 241 18.62 -2.22 11.87
C LEU A 241 17.68 -3.16 11.09
N GLY A 242 17.35 -4.32 11.68
CA GLY A 242 16.40 -5.26 11.09
C GLY A 242 14.99 -4.66 10.93
N GLU A 243 14.50 -3.89 11.89
CA GLU A 243 13.21 -3.20 11.79
C GLU A 243 13.23 -2.08 10.74
N LEU A 244 14.35 -1.34 10.65
CA LEU A 244 14.54 -0.32 9.63
C LEU A 244 14.55 -0.92 8.22
N LEU A 245 15.31 -2.00 8.03
CA LEU A 245 15.36 -2.73 6.76
C LEU A 245 13.98 -3.34 6.44
N ALA A 246 13.33 -3.96 7.42
CA ALA A 246 11.99 -4.51 7.25
C ALA A 246 10.99 -3.45 6.78
N TRP A 247 11.06 -2.23 7.34
CA TRP A 247 10.21 -1.13 6.89
C TRP A 247 10.56 -0.66 5.48
N ALA A 248 11.85 -0.51 5.15
CA ALA A 248 12.30 -0.06 3.83
C ALA A 248 11.97 -1.04 2.70
N PHE A 249 12.02 -2.35 3.00
CA PHE A 249 11.76 -3.45 2.06
C PHE A 249 10.34 -4.05 2.19
N ARG A 250 9.57 -3.59 3.17
CA ARG A 250 8.20 -4.04 3.52
C ARG A 250 8.11 -5.50 3.96
N ASP A 251 7.98 -6.40 3.00
CA ASP A 251 7.74 -7.82 3.21
C ASP A 251 8.31 -8.63 2.04
N ALA A 252 8.58 -9.91 2.28
CA ALA A 252 9.22 -10.77 1.29
C ALA A 252 8.39 -10.91 -0.01
N PRO A 253 7.06 -11.08 0.03
CA PRO A 253 6.26 -11.12 -1.20
C PRO A 253 6.36 -9.84 -2.03
N SER A 254 6.23 -8.67 -1.42
CA SER A 254 6.34 -7.37 -2.10
C SER A 254 7.73 -7.18 -2.70
N LEU A 255 8.77 -7.51 -1.93
CA LEU A 255 10.16 -7.48 -2.38
C LEU A 255 10.37 -8.38 -3.59
N LEU A 256 9.84 -9.61 -3.55
CA LEU A 256 9.99 -10.57 -4.63
C LEU A 256 9.12 -10.21 -5.83
N CYS A 257 8.00 -9.51 -5.69
CA CYS A 257 7.17 -9.11 -6.83
C CYS A 257 7.69 -7.87 -7.57
N ASP A 258 8.54 -7.06 -6.94
CA ASP A 258 9.12 -5.84 -7.52
C ASP A 258 10.59 -6.06 -7.93
N PRO A 259 10.91 -6.08 -9.24
CA PRO A 259 12.27 -6.33 -9.73
C PRO A 259 13.29 -5.29 -9.25
N ASP A 260 12.89 -4.02 -9.11
CA ASP A 260 13.79 -2.95 -8.68
C ASP A 260 14.17 -3.14 -7.20
N THR A 261 13.17 -3.46 -6.38
CA THR A 261 13.39 -3.72 -4.94
C THR A 261 14.21 -5.00 -4.74
N ARG A 262 14.00 -6.04 -5.56
CA ARG A 262 14.82 -7.25 -5.54
C ARG A 262 16.28 -6.96 -5.87
N GLN A 263 16.55 -6.20 -6.94
CA GLN A 263 17.91 -5.82 -7.32
C GLN A 263 18.61 -5.04 -6.20
N GLN A 264 17.89 -4.17 -5.50
CA GLN A 264 18.44 -3.45 -4.35
C GLN A 264 18.77 -4.38 -3.17
N MET A 265 17.95 -5.40 -2.91
CA MET A 265 18.22 -6.40 -1.88
C MET A 265 19.46 -7.23 -2.20
N GLU A 266 19.66 -7.61 -3.46
CA GLU A 266 20.82 -8.42 -3.90
C GLU A 266 22.18 -7.74 -3.66
N VAL A 267 22.20 -6.40 -3.55
CA VAL A 267 23.41 -5.62 -3.28
C VAL A 267 23.64 -5.39 -1.77
N LEU A 268 22.69 -5.81 -0.91
CA LEU A 268 22.87 -5.68 0.53
C LEU A 268 24.01 -6.58 1.04
N PRO A 269 24.83 -6.10 2.01
CA PRO A 269 25.80 -6.95 2.70
C PRO A 269 25.11 -8.12 3.43
N ALA A 270 25.81 -9.25 3.55
CA ALA A 270 25.29 -10.45 4.21
C ALA A 270 24.73 -10.17 5.63
N ALA A 271 25.44 -9.38 6.44
CA ALA A 271 25.00 -8.99 7.77
C ALA A 271 23.68 -8.18 7.77
N ALA A 272 23.45 -7.35 6.74
CA ALA A 272 22.20 -6.62 6.59
C ALA A 272 21.06 -7.56 6.17
N ILE A 273 21.32 -8.52 5.29
CA ILE A 273 20.35 -9.56 4.92
C ILE A 273 19.98 -10.40 6.15
N GLU A 274 20.95 -10.81 6.96
CA GLU A 274 20.70 -11.52 8.22
C GLU A 274 19.87 -10.68 9.20
N ALA A 275 20.18 -9.39 9.37
CA ALA A 275 19.40 -8.49 10.21
C ALA A 275 17.97 -8.29 9.70
N LEU A 276 17.78 -8.17 8.38
CA LEU A 276 16.46 -8.10 7.74
C LEU A 276 15.65 -9.38 8.00
N LEU A 277 16.25 -10.55 7.75
CA LEU A 277 15.60 -11.85 7.92
C LEU A 277 15.35 -12.20 9.40
N GLY A 278 16.15 -11.67 10.32
CA GLY A 278 15.96 -11.81 11.76
C GLY A 278 14.95 -10.84 12.36
N SER A 279 14.42 -9.90 11.58
CA SER A 279 13.43 -8.92 12.04
C SER A 279 12.03 -9.52 12.10
N ASP A 280 11.40 -9.48 13.27
CA ASP A 280 10.00 -9.91 13.45
C ASP A 280 9.00 -9.07 12.61
N SER A 281 9.41 -7.88 12.19
CA SER A 281 8.61 -6.99 11.34
C SER A 281 8.75 -7.31 9.85
N PHE A 282 9.79 -8.04 9.44
CA PHE A 282 9.96 -8.45 8.05
C PHE A 282 9.11 -9.68 7.80
N ALA A 283 7.91 -9.45 7.30
CA ALA A 283 6.98 -10.53 7.05
C ALA A 283 7.49 -11.40 5.89
N THR A 284 7.89 -12.63 6.21
CA THR A 284 8.01 -13.69 5.22
C THR A 284 6.63 -14.33 5.01
N ASP A 285 6.37 -14.93 3.85
CA ASP A 285 5.18 -15.77 3.71
C ASP A 285 5.20 -16.84 4.82
N ASP A 286 4.05 -17.07 5.43
CA ASP A 286 3.90 -18.06 6.51
C ASP A 286 3.81 -19.46 5.89
N GLU A 287 4.48 -20.44 6.48
CA GLU A 287 4.33 -21.84 6.06
C GLU A 287 2.89 -22.34 6.23
N ALA A 288 2.11 -21.80 7.17
CA ALA A 288 0.67 -22.11 7.25
C ALA A 288 -0.15 -21.47 6.11
N THR A 289 0.42 -20.47 5.42
CA THR A 289 -0.13 -19.96 4.16
C THR A 289 0.35 -20.74 2.95
N LEU A 290 1.45 -21.49 3.02
CA LEU A 290 1.75 -22.45 1.96
C LEU A 290 0.64 -23.49 1.92
N SER A 291 0.14 -23.77 0.72
CA SER A 291 -0.84 -24.85 0.58
C SER A 291 -0.18 -26.18 0.97
N GLU A 292 -0.95 -27.09 1.57
CA GLU A 292 -0.49 -28.46 1.78
C GLU A 292 0.01 -29.09 0.46
N ASP A 293 -0.62 -28.71 -0.65
CA ASP A 293 -0.21 -29.09 -2.00
C ASP A 293 1.19 -28.59 -2.38
N TYR A 294 1.56 -27.37 -1.96
CA TYR A 294 2.90 -26.83 -2.16
C TYR A 294 3.93 -27.55 -1.28
N LEU A 295 3.65 -27.65 0.02
CA LEU A 295 4.55 -28.29 0.98
C LEU A 295 4.84 -29.74 0.56
N LEU A 296 3.81 -30.53 0.30
CA LEU A 296 3.98 -31.95 -0.01
C LEU A 296 4.38 -32.21 -1.48
N GLY A 297 3.88 -31.40 -2.41
CA GLY A 297 4.00 -31.65 -3.85
C GLY A 297 5.13 -30.90 -4.54
N THR A 298 5.63 -29.80 -3.96
CA THR A 298 6.60 -28.90 -4.61
C THR A 298 7.91 -28.82 -3.84
N LEU A 299 7.86 -28.59 -2.52
CA LEU A 299 9.04 -28.37 -1.69
C LEU A 299 10.13 -29.45 -1.84
N PRO A 300 9.80 -30.77 -1.88
CA PRO A 300 10.81 -31.83 -1.99
C PRO A 300 11.54 -31.88 -3.33
N PHE A 301 11.10 -31.10 -4.32
CA PHE A 301 11.68 -31.05 -5.67
C PHE A 301 12.51 -29.79 -5.92
N ILE A 302 12.62 -28.90 -4.94
CA ILE A 302 13.42 -27.68 -5.06
C ILE A 302 14.91 -28.06 -4.91
N PRO A 303 15.75 -27.89 -5.95
CA PRO A 303 17.11 -28.44 -5.97
C PRO A 303 18.08 -27.73 -5.02
N TRP A 304 17.82 -26.45 -4.72
CA TRP A 304 18.65 -25.64 -3.83
C TRP A 304 18.19 -25.69 -2.37
N PHE A 305 17.05 -26.33 -2.09
CA PHE A 305 16.54 -26.42 -0.72
C PHE A 305 17.20 -27.59 -0.01
N PRO A 306 17.92 -27.36 1.11
CA PRO A 306 18.81 -28.35 1.71
C PRO A 306 18.07 -29.36 2.60
N ILE A 307 16.86 -29.76 2.22
CA ILE A 307 16.03 -30.71 2.97
C ILE A 307 15.71 -31.89 2.06
N SER A 308 16.07 -33.10 2.50
CA SER A 308 15.73 -34.31 1.75
C SER A 308 14.23 -34.58 1.78
N ARG A 309 13.71 -35.40 0.87
CA ARG A 309 12.29 -35.79 0.89
C ARG A 309 11.91 -36.50 2.19
N GLU A 310 12.82 -37.30 2.72
CA GLU A 310 12.67 -38.02 3.98
C GLU A 310 12.67 -37.05 5.17
N GLU A 311 13.57 -36.06 5.17
CA GLU A 311 13.63 -35.03 6.20
C GLU A 311 12.39 -34.14 6.18
N HIS A 312 11.89 -33.77 4.99
CA HIS A 312 10.64 -33.02 4.87
C HIS A 312 9.44 -33.81 5.40
N ALA A 313 9.35 -35.10 5.05
CA ALA A 313 8.29 -35.97 5.58
C ALA A 313 8.36 -36.09 7.11
N PHE A 314 9.57 -36.17 7.66
CA PHE A 314 9.79 -36.11 9.11
C PHE A 314 9.32 -34.77 9.70
N LEU A 315 9.73 -33.64 9.11
CA LEU A 315 9.36 -32.29 9.54
C LEU A 315 7.84 -32.12 9.59
N CYS A 316 7.10 -32.51 8.55
CA CYS A 316 5.64 -32.45 8.54
C CYS A 316 5.00 -33.24 9.69
N GLN A 317 5.50 -34.45 9.97
CA GLN A 317 5.01 -35.28 11.08
C GLN A 317 5.35 -34.67 12.44
N HIS A 318 6.56 -34.13 12.56
CA HIS A 318 7.08 -33.52 13.77
C HIS A 318 6.29 -32.26 14.16
N VAL A 319 6.08 -31.34 13.21
CA VAL A 319 5.28 -30.12 13.40
C VAL A 319 3.81 -30.46 13.70
N SER A 320 3.22 -31.42 12.98
CA SER A 320 1.83 -31.84 13.22
C SER A 320 1.64 -32.49 14.61
N ALA A 321 2.66 -33.19 15.11
CA ALA A 321 2.64 -33.79 16.44
C ALA A 321 2.74 -32.73 17.55
N ALA A 322 3.49 -31.65 17.32
CA ALA A 322 3.66 -30.57 18.30
C ALA A 322 2.34 -29.98 18.80
N ALA A 323 1.36 -29.82 17.91
CA ALA A 323 0.07 -29.23 18.24
C ALA A 323 -0.92 -30.21 18.90
N ARG A 324 -0.68 -31.53 18.83
CA ARG A 324 -1.69 -32.55 19.16
C ARG A 324 -1.22 -33.60 20.18
N ASP A 325 0.06 -33.95 20.20
CA ASP A 325 0.60 -35.08 20.97
C ASP A 325 2.10 -34.91 21.28
N ALA A 326 2.39 -34.41 22.49
CA ALA A 326 3.77 -34.22 22.96
C ALA A 326 4.56 -35.54 23.08
N SER A 327 3.89 -36.66 23.37
CA SER A 327 4.54 -37.97 23.47
C SER A 327 4.97 -38.46 22.09
N LYS A 328 4.14 -38.27 21.06
CA LYS A 328 4.52 -38.56 19.67
C LYS A 328 5.69 -37.69 19.22
N ARG A 329 5.68 -36.39 19.57
CA ARG A 329 6.78 -35.48 19.25
C ARG A 329 8.10 -35.96 19.88
N ALA A 330 8.11 -36.29 21.17
CA ALA A 330 9.32 -36.78 21.85
C ALA A 330 9.87 -38.06 21.21
N ARG A 331 9.01 -39.01 20.82
CA ARG A 331 9.43 -40.23 20.10
C ARG A 331 10.00 -39.96 18.72
N LEU A 332 9.46 -38.96 18.01
CA LEU A 332 10.00 -38.51 16.72
C LEU A 332 11.38 -37.87 16.91
N GLU A 333 11.57 -37.04 17.94
CA GLU A 333 12.86 -36.43 18.27
C GLU A 333 13.92 -37.49 18.61
N GLU A 334 13.56 -38.49 19.42
CA GLU A 334 14.44 -39.62 19.74
C GLU A 334 14.81 -40.42 18.47
N SER A 335 13.85 -40.67 17.58
CA SER A 335 14.08 -41.40 16.33
C SER A 335 14.93 -40.62 15.31
N ALA A 336 14.92 -39.28 15.41
CA ALA A 336 15.70 -38.39 14.56
C ALA A 336 17.09 -38.07 15.13
N ALA A 337 17.37 -38.46 16.38
CA ALA A 337 18.63 -38.18 17.04
C ALA A 337 19.83 -38.67 16.21
N GLY A 338 20.77 -37.76 15.94
CA GLY A 338 21.95 -38.03 15.11
C GLY A 338 21.71 -38.06 13.60
N ARG A 339 20.46 -37.89 13.13
CA ARG A 339 20.11 -37.73 11.71
C ARG A 339 19.72 -36.29 11.36
N TYR A 340 18.92 -35.65 12.21
CA TYR A 340 18.45 -34.28 12.02
C TYR A 340 18.72 -33.45 13.27
N ASP A 341 19.04 -32.17 13.08
CA ASP A 341 19.17 -31.21 14.18
C ASP A 341 17.80 -30.63 14.56
N THR A 342 17.04 -31.37 15.36
CA THR A 342 15.70 -30.96 15.84
C THR A 342 15.73 -29.78 16.81
N SER A 343 16.92 -29.35 17.26
CA SER A 343 17.11 -28.15 18.08
C SER A 343 17.24 -26.87 17.25
N SER A 344 17.46 -27.03 15.93
CA SER A 344 17.56 -25.93 15.00
C SER A 344 16.26 -25.12 14.95
N PRO A 345 16.32 -23.78 14.78
CA PRO A 345 15.14 -22.93 14.62
C PRO A 345 14.20 -23.34 13.47
N TRP A 346 14.68 -24.14 12.51
CA TRP A 346 13.87 -24.73 11.45
C TRP A 346 12.83 -25.75 11.94
N TYR A 347 13.04 -26.36 13.12
CA TYR A 347 12.14 -27.34 13.75
C TYR A 347 11.30 -26.74 14.90
N ALA A 348 11.47 -25.44 15.18
CA ALA A 348 10.70 -24.76 16.20
C ALA A 348 9.21 -24.69 15.81
N ALA A 349 8.32 -25.09 16.71
CA ALA A 349 6.86 -25.04 16.46
C ALA A 349 6.25 -23.65 16.68
N GLY A 350 7.06 -22.65 17.00
CA GLY A 350 6.59 -21.26 17.10
C GLY A 350 6.12 -20.80 15.72
N ALA A 351 4.86 -20.37 15.63
CA ALA A 351 4.37 -19.71 14.43
C ALA A 351 5.26 -18.50 14.15
N ARG A 352 5.93 -18.48 12.99
CA ARG A 352 6.68 -17.29 12.56
C ARG A 352 5.68 -16.14 12.34
N PRO A 353 6.03 -14.89 12.66
CA PRO A 353 5.11 -13.75 12.55
C PRO A 353 4.40 -13.71 11.19
N CYS A 354 3.09 -13.90 11.20
CA CYS A 354 2.28 -14.03 9.99
C CYS A 354 1.81 -12.65 9.52
N ARG A 355 2.32 -12.14 8.40
CA ARG A 355 1.68 -11.02 7.70
C ARG A 355 1.83 -11.13 6.19
N ARG A 356 0.88 -11.79 5.54
CA ARG A 356 0.60 -11.50 4.14
C ARG A 356 -0.03 -10.11 4.05
N SER A 357 0.78 -9.11 3.72
CA SER A 357 0.33 -7.72 3.54
C SER A 357 -0.57 -7.53 2.32
N ASP A 358 -0.54 -8.50 1.39
CA ASP A 358 -1.30 -8.50 0.14
C ASP A 358 -2.73 -9.02 0.26
N LEU A 359 -3.10 -9.64 1.39
CA LEU A 359 -4.47 -10.07 1.62
C LEU A 359 -5.39 -8.85 1.54
N ASN A 360 -6.42 -8.99 0.72
CA ASN A 360 -7.33 -7.93 0.36
C ASN A 360 -6.76 -6.74 -0.43
N HIS A 361 -5.48 -6.76 -0.80
CA HIS A 361 -4.91 -5.77 -1.69
C HIS A 361 -5.43 -5.97 -3.12
N ARG A 362 -5.73 -4.86 -3.80
CA ARG A 362 -6.30 -4.88 -5.15
C ARG A 362 -5.20 -4.52 -6.15
N TYR A 363 -4.77 -5.51 -6.91
CA TYR A 363 -3.78 -5.35 -7.96
C TYR A 363 -4.47 -5.01 -9.28
N GLY A 364 -4.17 -3.83 -9.83
CA GLY A 364 -4.56 -3.49 -11.18
C GLY A 364 -3.76 -4.28 -12.21
N TRP A 365 -4.43 -4.75 -13.27
CA TRP A 365 -3.77 -5.40 -14.39
C TRP A 365 -4.36 -4.90 -15.70
N HIS A 366 -3.56 -4.99 -16.76
CA HIS A 366 -3.96 -4.55 -18.09
C HIS A 366 -3.36 -5.42 -19.20
N ILE A 367 -3.97 -5.31 -20.38
CA ILE A 367 -3.45 -5.82 -21.65
C ILE A 367 -3.45 -4.64 -22.62
N LYS A 368 -2.32 -4.38 -23.27
CA LYS A 368 -2.21 -3.25 -24.18
C LYS A 368 -2.91 -3.55 -25.52
N GLN A 369 -3.36 -2.49 -26.18
CA GLN A 369 -3.98 -2.56 -27.50
C GLN A 369 -3.03 -3.17 -28.55
N GLU A 370 -1.74 -2.86 -28.48
CA GLU A 370 -0.71 -3.44 -29.36
C GLU A 370 -0.61 -4.96 -29.24
N ASP A 371 -0.73 -5.49 -28.02
CA ASP A 371 -0.69 -6.92 -27.74
C ASP A 371 -1.96 -7.61 -28.25
N LEU A 372 -3.12 -6.96 -28.08
CA LEU A 372 -4.39 -7.42 -28.65
C LEU A 372 -4.34 -7.43 -30.19
N LEU A 373 -3.72 -6.44 -30.82
CA LEU A 373 -3.52 -6.41 -32.27
C LEU A 373 -2.65 -7.55 -32.74
N ALA A 374 -1.50 -7.75 -32.09
CA ALA A 374 -0.59 -8.84 -32.41
C ALA A 374 -1.29 -10.21 -32.23
N MET A 375 -2.10 -10.34 -31.18
CA MET A 375 -2.93 -11.52 -30.95
C MET A 375 -3.96 -11.72 -32.08
N GLU A 376 -4.64 -10.67 -32.52
CA GLU A 376 -5.65 -10.78 -33.57
C GLU A 376 -5.05 -11.05 -34.95
N ALA A 377 -3.90 -10.46 -35.26
CA ALA A 377 -3.16 -10.69 -36.50
C ALA A 377 -2.58 -12.12 -36.59
N ALA A 378 -2.31 -12.77 -35.45
CA ALA A 378 -1.83 -14.14 -35.44
C ALA A 378 -2.90 -15.08 -36.01
N GLN A 379 -2.58 -15.78 -37.10
CA GLN A 379 -3.44 -16.80 -37.74
C GLN A 379 -3.47 -18.11 -36.94
N LYS A 380 -3.76 -18.03 -35.63
CA LYS A 380 -3.91 -19.17 -34.73
C LYS A 380 -5.38 -19.38 -34.40
N THR A 381 -5.82 -20.63 -34.41
CA THR A 381 -7.19 -21.02 -34.01
C THR A 381 -7.48 -20.69 -32.55
N LYS A 382 -6.44 -20.75 -31.71
CA LYS A 382 -6.46 -20.42 -30.29
C LYS A 382 -5.47 -19.29 -30.01
N LYS A 383 -5.98 -18.22 -29.45
CA LYS A 383 -5.24 -17.01 -29.08
C LYS A 383 -5.26 -16.84 -27.57
N THR A 384 -4.10 -16.60 -26.96
CA THR A 384 -3.96 -16.44 -25.51
C THR A 384 -3.04 -15.27 -25.24
N LEU A 385 -3.44 -14.39 -24.33
CA LEU A 385 -2.72 -13.17 -24.01
C LEU A 385 -2.73 -12.91 -22.51
N SER A 386 -1.55 -12.91 -21.90
CA SER A 386 -1.38 -12.65 -20.48
C SER A 386 -1.48 -11.15 -20.16
N GLY A 387 -2.10 -10.84 -19.02
CA GLY A 387 -2.12 -9.50 -18.47
C GLY A 387 -0.81 -9.13 -17.78
N SER A 388 -0.47 -7.85 -17.82
CA SER A 388 0.61 -7.23 -17.05
C SER A 388 0.02 -6.50 -15.85
N PHE A 389 0.71 -6.55 -14.71
CA PHE A 389 0.29 -5.82 -13.52
C PHE A 389 0.83 -4.38 -13.50
N ASP A 390 0.07 -3.46 -12.92
CA ASP A 390 0.44 -2.03 -12.85
C ASP A 390 1.65 -1.76 -11.96
N ASN A 391 1.97 -2.70 -11.05
CA ASN A 391 3.15 -2.66 -10.19
C ASN A 391 4.43 -3.18 -10.86
N GLY A 392 4.39 -3.51 -12.16
CA GLY A 392 5.55 -4.01 -12.90
C GLY A 392 5.84 -5.52 -12.73
N ALA A 393 4.99 -6.26 -12.00
CA ALA A 393 5.14 -7.71 -11.83
C ALA A 393 4.83 -8.45 -13.15
N ALA A 394 5.83 -8.55 -14.04
CA ALA A 394 5.67 -9.15 -15.36
C ALA A 394 5.42 -10.66 -15.32
N SER A 395 5.93 -11.36 -14.30
CA SER A 395 5.80 -12.82 -14.13
C SER A 395 4.55 -13.25 -13.35
N GLY A 396 3.72 -12.31 -12.92
CA GLY A 396 2.54 -12.60 -12.11
C GLY A 396 2.72 -12.27 -10.62
N LEU A 397 1.67 -12.50 -9.84
CA LEU A 397 1.69 -12.28 -8.39
C LEU A 397 1.84 -13.62 -7.66
N VAL A 398 2.68 -13.65 -6.62
CA VAL A 398 2.88 -14.87 -5.83
C VAL A 398 1.81 -14.96 -4.75
N SER A 399 1.12 -16.11 -4.69
CA SER A 399 0.17 -16.44 -3.62
C SER A 399 0.16 -17.93 -3.33
N HIS A 400 0.24 -18.29 -2.04
CA HIS A 400 0.30 -19.68 -1.58
C HIS A 400 1.45 -20.50 -2.21
N GLY A 401 2.59 -19.86 -2.51
CA GLY A 401 3.77 -20.47 -3.11
C GLY A 401 3.72 -20.60 -4.65
N PHE A 402 2.66 -20.13 -5.30
CA PHE A 402 2.49 -20.18 -6.76
C PHE A 402 2.39 -18.79 -7.37
N GLU A 403 2.82 -18.64 -8.62
CA GLU A 403 2.62 -17.44 -9.42
C GLU A 403 1.23 -17.47 -10.07
N TRP A 404 0.51 -16.36 -10.02
CA TRP A 404 -0.83 -16.22 -10.59
C TRP A 404 -0.87 -15.05 -11.56
N GLN A 405 -1.34 -15.31 -12.79
CA GLN A 405 -1.40 -14.32 -13.84
C GLN A 405 -2.76 -14.32 -14.55
N PRO A 406 -3.48 -13.17 -14.62
CA PRO A 406 -4.70 -13.09 -15.39
C PRO A 406 -4.38 -13.17 -16.88
N PHE A 407 -5.23 -13.83 -17.65
CA PHE A 407 -5.10 -13.86 -19.10
C PHE A 407 -6.46 -13.95 -19.79
N ILE A 408 -6.48 -13.52 -21.05
CA ILE A 408 -7.63 -13.69 -21.93
C ILE A 408 -7.35 -14.79 -22.95
N HIS A 409 -8.41 -15.47 -23.35
CA HIS A 409 -8.35 -16.48 -24.40
C HIS A 409 -9.53 -16.26 -25.34
N SER A 410 -9.21 -16.10 -26.63
CA SER A 410 -10.17 -15.94 -27.70
C SER A 410 -9.91 -17.01 -28.78
N LYS A 411 -10.97 -17.42 -29.48
CA LYS A 411 -10.86 -18.24 -30.69
C LYS A 411 -11.25 -17.41 -31.88
N ALA A 412 -10.75 -17.83 -33.04
CA ALA A 412 -10.94 -17.08 -34.27
C ALA A 412 -12.41 -16.91 -34.71
N GLU A 413 -13.40 -17.61 -34.15
CA GLU A 413 -14.80 -17.51 -34.57
C GLU A 413 -15.76 -17.24 -33.39
N ASP A 414 -15.24 -17.15 -32.17
CA ASP A 414 -16.08 -17.01 -30.98
C ASP A 414 -16.53 -15.54 -30.84
N GLU A 415 -17.84 -15.33 -30.61
CA GLU A 415 -18.42 -14.02 -30.26
C GLU A 415 -18.13 -13.62 -28.81
N THR A 416 -17.34 -14.41 -28.10
CA THR A 416 -16.99 -14.15 -26.71
C THR A 416 -15.52 -14.46 -26.49
N ALA A 417 -14.86 -13.64 -25.66
CA ALA A 417 -13.56 -13.96 -25.11
C ALA A 417 -13.71 -14.49 -23.67
N GLY A 418 -12.86 -15.45 -23.34
CA GLY A 418 -12.79 -16.00 -22.00
C GLY A 418 -11.75 -15.27 -21.15
N VAL A 419 -12.02 -15.23 -19.84
CA VAL A 419 -11.15 -14.62 -18.83
C VAL A 419 -10.75 -15.70 -17.84
N TYR A 420 -9.45 -15.84 -17.63
CA TYR A 420 -8.85 -16.91 -16.86
C TYR A 420 -7.78 -16.36 -15.92
N LEU A 421 -7.48 -17.15 -14.90
CA LEU A 421 -6.32 -16.99 -14.04
C LEU A 421 -5.40 -18.19 -14.30
N ASP A 422 -4.16 -17.96 -14.70
CA ASP A 422 -3.12 -18.99 -14.85
C ASP A 422 -2.40 -19.19 -13.53
N CYS A 423 -1.97 -20.42 -13.25
CA CYS A 423 -1.13 -20.76 -12.11
C CYS A 423 0.17 -21.38 -12.62
N SER A 424 1.31 -20.81 -12.26
CA SER A 424 2.65 -21.28 -12.63
C SER A 424 3.53 -21.51 -11.40
N MET A 425 4.60 -22.30 -11.61
CA MET A 425 5.69 -22.39 -10.63
C MET A 425 6.52 -21.13 -10.70
N PRO A 426 6.85 -20.51 -9.55
CA PRO A 426 7.80 -19.41 -9.53
C PRO A 426 9.16 -19.81 -10.10
N ALA A 427 9.70 -18.98 -11.00
CA ALA A 427 11.00 -19.25 -11.63
C ALA A 427 12.14 -19.39 -10.59
N ALA A 428 12.02 -18.69 -9.47
CA ALA A 428 12.96 -18.75 -8.34
C ALA A 428 13.10 -20.15 -7.73
N LEU A 429 12.11 -21.04 -7.89
CA LEU A 429 12.20 -22.42 -7.41
C LEU A 429 13.14 -23.28 -8.26
N CYS A 430 13.58 -22.80 -9.42
CA CYS A 430 14.43 -23.53 -10.37
C CYS A 430 13.86 -24.90 -10.77
N ILE A 431 12.54 -25.08 -10.66
CA ILE A 431 11.85 -26.29 -11.08
C ILE A 431 11.57 -26.17 -12.58
N PRO A 432 12.03 -27.12 -13.42
CA PRO A 432 11.77 -27.06 -14.86
C PRO A 432 10.26 -27.05 -15.14
N ALA A 433 9.78 -26.06 -15.90
CA ALA A 433 8.36 -25.93 -16.26
C ALA A 433 7.78 -27.19 -16.96
N ASN A 434 8.65 -27.96 -17.62
CA ASN A 434 8.28 -29.21 -18.30
C ASN A 434 8.49 -30.46 -17.46
N SER A 435 8.71 -30.33 -16.14
CA SER A 435 8.84 -31.48 -15.25
C SER A 435 7.50 -32.21 -15.15
N LYS A 436 7.30 -33.20 -16.03
CA LYS A 436 6.14 -34.13 -16.00
C LYS A 436 6.00 -34.87 -14.66
N ARG A 437 7.02 -34.78 -13.80
CA ARG A 437 7.07 -35.44 -12.49
C ARG A 437 6.25 -34.73 -11.43
N ILE A 438 5.97 -33.43 -11.58
CA ILE A 438 5.23 -32.68 -10.58
C ILE A 438 3.78 -32.56 -11.06
N ILE A 439 2.95 -33.48 -10.56
CA ILE A 439 1.49 -33.34 -10.64
C ILE A 439 1.09 -32.57 -9.39
N SER A 440 1.01 -31.24 -9.52
CA SER A 440 0.53 -30.37 -8.44
C SER A 440 -0.80 -29.73 -8.84
N LEU A 441 -1.74 -29.76 -7.89
CA LEU A 441 -2.91 -28.91 -7.90
C LEU A 441 -2.61 -27.73 -6.98
N ALA A 442 -2.92 -26.53 -7.43
CA ALA A 442 -2.85 -25.33 -6.64
C ALA A 442 -4.28 -24.83 -6.39
N SER A 443 -4.47 -24.17 -5.25
CA SER A 443 -5.73 -23.51 -4.91
C SER A 443 -5.44 -22.14 -4.32
N THR A 444 -6.31 -21.18 -4.61
CA THR A 444 -6.23 -19.82 -4.05
C THR A 444 -7.63 -19.25 -3.89
N SER A 445 -7.80 -18.37 -2.91
CA SER A 445 -8.99 -17.55 -2.80
C SER A 445 -8.73 -16.23 -3.51
N ALA A 446 -9.39 -15.99 -4.63
CA ALA A 446 -9.14 -14.82 -5.46
C ALA A 446 -10.39 -14.26 -6.12
N ARG A 447 -10.39 -12.95 -6.38
CA ARG A 447 -11.41 -12.25 -7.15
C ARG A 447 -10.76 -11.56 -8.34
N LEU A 448 -11.04 -12.10 -9.53
CA LEU A 448 -10.60 -11.55 -10.80
C LEU A 448 -11.74 -10.71 -11.42
N VAL A 449 -11.45 -9.46 -11.77
CA VAL A 449 -12.40 -8.51 -12.33
C VAL A 449 -11.87 -7.99 -13.66
N VAL A 450 -12.74 -7.89 -14.66
CA VAL A 450 -12.50 -7.16 -15.92
C VAL A 450 -13.45 -5.99 -16.01
N HIS A 451 -12.96 -4.84 -16.46
CA HIS A 451 -13.76 -3.64 -16.64
C HIS A 451 -14.13 -3.44 -18.11
N ARG A 452 -15.25 -2.76 -18.32
CA ARG A 452 -15.67 -2.20 -19.61
C ARG A 452 -15.92 -0.70 -19.44
N TRP A 453 -16.05 0.00 -20.54
CA TRP A 453 -16.30 1.42 -20.59
C TRP A 453 -17.62 1.68 -21.32
N GLY A 454 -18.47 2.47 -20.68
CA GLY A 454 -19.81 2.81 -21.14
C GLY A 454 -20.17 4.27 -20.81
N GLY A 455 -21.42 4.64 -21.05
CA GLY A 455 -21.90 6.02 -21.00
C GLY A 455 -21.87 6.68 -22.38
N GLU A 456 -22.65 7.75 -22.58
CA GLU A 456 -22.73 8.48 -23.85
C GLU A 456 -21.35 8.97 -24.32
N ASP A 457 -20.46 9.29 -23.36
CA ASP A 457 -19.11 9.80 -23.63
C ASP A 457 -18.02 8.72 -23.48
N GLY A 458 -18.38 7.46 -23.18
CA GLY A 458 -17.41 6.37 -22.95
C GLY A 458 -16.52 6.53 -21.70
N SER A 459 -16.84 7.48 -20.81
CA SER A 459 -16.03 7.85 -19.65
C SER A 459 -16.34 7.04 -18.38
N SER A 460 -17.42 6.26 -18.36
CA SER A 460 -17.82 5.51 -17.18
C SER A 460 -17.21 4.10 -17.16
N ARG A 461 -16.40 3.84 -16.13
CA ARG A 461 -15.80 2.52 -15.89
C ARG A 461 -16.81 1.61 -15.18
N GLU A 462 -17.18 0.52 -15.84
CA GLU A 462 -18.09 -0.50 -15.29
C GLU A 462 -17.39 -1.85 -15.10
N VAL A 463 -17.95 -2.69 -14.23
CA VAL A 463 -17.51 -4.08 -14.08
C VAL A 463 -18.17 -4.94 -15.16
N ALA A 464 -17.38 -5.41 -16.11
CA ALA A 464 -17.86 -6.29 -17.18
C ALA A 464 -18.03 -7.73 -16.71
N HIS A 465 -17.04 -8.23 -15.97
CA HIS A 465 -17.02 -9.61 -15.51
C HIS A 465 -16.32 -9.73 -14.16
N VAL A 466 -16.82 -10.65 -13.33
CA VAL A 466 -16.19 -11.04 -12.06
C VAL A 466 -16.13 -12.56 -12.01
N ASN A 467 -14.93 -13.09 -11.81
CA ASN A 467 -14.71 -14.48 -11.47
C ASN A 467 -14.21 -14.59 -10.02
N ARG A 468 -14.77 -15.51 -9.25
CA ARG A 468 -14.39 -15.76 -7.85
C ARG A 468 -13.88 -17.18 -7.75
N PHE A 469 -12.66 -17.31 -7.26
CA PHE A 469 -12.00 -18.57 -6.95
C PHE A 469 -12.04 -18.76 -5.44
N LEU A 470 -12.49 -19.93 -5.01
CA LEU A 470 -12.55 -20.34 -3.62
C LEU A 470 -11.58 -21.49 -3.41
N ARG A 471 -10.65 -21.34 -2.47
CA ARG A 471 -9.65 -22.36 -2.14
C ARG A 471 -10.23 -23.75 -1.87
N SER A 472 -11.43 -23.83 -1.30
CA SER A 472 -12.11 -25.09 -0.95
C SER A 472 -12.80 -25.79 -2.12
N LYS A 473 -12.90 -25.16 -3.30
CA LYS A 473 -13.67 -25.68 -4.44
C LYS A 473 -12.88 -25.66 -5.75
N ASP A 474 -12.04 -24.66 -5.93
CA ASP A 474 -11.39 -24.37 -7.21
C ASP A 474 -9.93 -24.79 -7.14
N TYR A 475 -9.68 -26.01 -7.63
CA TYR A 475 -8.34 -26.57 -7.78
C TYR A 475 -7.88 -26.43 -9.22
N MET A 476 -6.67 -25.90 -9.41
CA MET A 476 -6.08 -25.63 -10.70
C MET A 476 -4.82 -26.47 -10.87
N LYS A 477 -4.68 -27.13 -12.02
CA LYS A 477 -3.41 -27.80 -12.33
C LYS A 477 -2.34 -26.75 -12.59
N VAL A 478 -1.17 -26.87 -11.94
CA VAL A 478 -0.03 -25.97 -12.19
C VAL A 478 0.38 -26.05 -13.67
N GLY A 479 0.58 -24.89 -14.30
CA GLY A 479 0.79 -24.70 -15.75
C GLY A 479 -0.50 -24.70 -16.58
N LYS A 480 -1.66 -24.50 -15.94
CA LYS A 480 -2.97 -24.33 -16.58
C LYS A 480 -3.71 -23.17 -15.95
N GLY A 481 -4.69 -22.66 -16.68
CA GLY A 481 -5.62 -21.65 -16.17
C GLY A 481 -7.03 -22.15 -15.96
N LEU A 482 -7.71 -21.53 -14.99
CA LEU A 482 -9.14 -21.73 -14.67
C LEU A 482 -9.88 -20.40 -14.89
N GLY A 483 -11.07 -20.46 -15.47
CA GLY A 483 -11.77 -19.27 -15.90
C GLY A 483 -13.12 -19.52 -16.54
N LYS A 484 -13.72 -18.48 -17.11
CA LYS A 484 -14.98 -18.55 -17.83
C LYS A 484 -14.76 -18.22 -19.31
N ALA A 485 -15.09 -19.16 -20.20
CA ALA A 485 -14.88 -19.03 -21.64
C ALA A 485 -15.71 -17.93 -22.31
N SER A 486 -16.89 -17.62 -21.76
CA SER A 486 -17.82 -16.61 -22.26
C SER A 486 -17.89 -15.39 -21.34
N ALA A 487 -16.74 -14.98 -20.81
CA ALA A 487 -16.67 -13.89 -19.84
C ALA A 487 -16.95 -12.51 -20.45
N LEU A 488 -16.47 -12.29 -21.68
CA LEU A 488 -16.50 -11.00 -22.36
C LEU A 488 -17.22 -11.14 -23.70
N PRO A 489 -18.50 -10.73 -23.81
CA PRO A 489 -19.19 -10.62 -25.10
C PRO A 489 -18.44 -9.65 -26.03
N LEU A 490 -18.07 -10.11 -27.21
CA LEU A 490 -17.37 -9.32 -28.23
C LEU A 490 -18.38 -8.75 -29.23
N ALA A 491 -18.09 -7.59 -29.81
CA ALA A 491 -18.95 -7.07 -30.86
C ALA A 491 -18.88 -7.96 -32.11
N PRO A 492 -19.97 -8.07 -32.91
CA PRO A 492 -19.96 -8.86 -34.13
C PRO A 492 -18.88 -8.41 -35.09
N ARG A 493 -18.26 -9.37 -35.81
CA ARG A 493 -17.27 -9.04 -36.83
C ARG A 493 -17.93 -8.29 -37.98
N LEU A 494 -17.31 -7.20 -38.41
CA LEU A 494 -17.68 -6.55 -39.65
C LEU A 494 -17.31 -7.49 -40.80
N ASN A 495 -18.31 -7.84 -41.61
CA ASN A 495 -18.09 -8.71 -42.76
C ASN A 495 -17.04 -8.09 -43.69
N ALA A 496 -16.04 -8.89 -44.08
CA ALA A 496 -14.90 -8.45 -44.90
C ALA A 496 -15.29 -7.79 -46.24
N GLY A 497 -16.53 -7.95 -46.70
CA GLY A 497 -17.04 -7.39 -47.94
C GLY A 497 -17.40 -5.89 -47.92
N MET A 498 -17.39 -5.21 -46.75
CA MET A 498 -17.74 -3.78 -46.64
C MET A 498 -16.56 -2.85 -46.36
N GLN A 499 -15.34 -3.35 -46.19
CA GLN A 499 -14.16 -2.51 -45.92
C GLN A 499 -13.58 -1.93 -47.22
N GLY A 500 -14.20 -0.86 -47.70
CA GLY A 500 -13.62 0.01 -48.72
C GLY A 500 -12.51 0.89 -48.13
N GLY A 501 -11.25 0.53 -48.37
CA GLY A 501 -10.15 1.48 -48.54
C GLY A 501 -9.37 1.97 -47.32
N ASP A 502 -9.93 1.96 -46.11
CA ASP A 502 -9.20 2.44 -44.93
C ASP A 502 -8.93 1.27 -43.99
N GLY A 503 -7.65 0.93 -43.80
CA GLY A 503 -7.18 -0.26 -43.07
C GLY A 503 -7.42 -0.20 -41.56
N MET A 504 -8.63 0.19 -41.14
CA MET A 504 -9.05 0.29 -39.76
C MET A 504 -9.11 -1.10 -39.11
N VAL A 505 -7.96 -1.44 -38.53
CA VAL A 505 -7.69 -2.09 -37.24
C VAL A 505 -8.73 -3.14 -36.77
N PRO A 506 -8.35 -4.45 -36.72
CA PRO A 506 -9.17 -5.60 -36.28
C PRO A 506 -9.75 -5.59 -34.84
N LEU A 507 -9.75 -4.46 -34.14
CA LEU A 507 -10.07 -4.37 -32.72
C LEU A 507 -11.47 -3.85 -32.39
N HIS A 508 -12.32 -3.58 -33.37
CA HIS A 508 -13.67 -3.06 -33.11
C HIS A 508 -14.47 -3.95 -32.13
N MET A 509 -14.23 -5.26 -32.18
CA MET A 509 -14.82 -6.25 -31.26
C MET A 509 -14.48 -6.01 -29.78
N TRP A 510 -13.31 -5.41 -29.52
CA TRP A 510 -12.78 -5.12 -28.20
C TRP A 510 -13.12 -3.70 -27.71
N GLY A 511 -13.76 -2.88 -28.56
CA GLY A 511 -14.06 -1.47 -28.29
C GLY A 511 -14.65 -1.20 -26.89
N PRO A 512 -15.68 -1.94 -26.44
CA PRO A 512 -16.26 -1.74 -25.11
C PRO A 512 -15.29 -1.99 -23.94
N TYR A 513 -14.20 -2.71 -24.15
CA TYR A 513 -13.23 -3.07 -23.12
C TYR A 513 -11.95 -2.24 -23.19
N LEU A 514 -11.75 -1.50 -24.28
CA LEU A 514 -10.56 -0.68 -24.51
C LEU A 514 -10.80 0.76 -24.05
N HIS A 515 -9.93 1.26 -23.18
CA HIS A 515 -9.86 2.66 -22.81
C HIS A 515 -8.39 3.07 -22.71
N GLU A 516 -8.04 4.22 -23.28
CA GLU A 516 -6.63 4.68 -23.35
C GLU A 516 -5.68 3.60 -23.92
N GLY A 517 -6.17 2.82 -24.89
CA GLY A 517 -5.41 1.74 -25.51
C GLY A 517 -5.12 0.55 -24.60
N LYS A 518 -5.91 0.32 -23.55
CA LYS A 518 -5.75 -0.80 -22.62
C LYS A 518 -7.08 -1.47 -22.30
N LEU A 519 -7.08 -2.80 -22.24
CA LEU A 519 -8.08 -3.58 -21.52
C LEU A 519 -7.62 -3.66 -20.07
N THR A 520 -8.47 -3.28 -19.10
CA THR A 520 -8.08 -3.22 -17.69
C THR A 520 -8.93 -4.11 -16.80
N GLY A 521 -8.34 -4.59 -15.72
CA GLY A 521 -8.98 -5.41 -14.72
C GLY A 521 -8.38 -5.19 -13.34
N SER A 522 -8.81 -5.99 -12.38
CA SER A 522 -8.14 -6.09 -11.09
C SER A 522 -8.16 -7.51 -10.55
N LEU A 523 -7.11 -7.93 -9.86
CA LEU A 523 -7.00 -9.18 -9.12
C LEU A 523 -6.85 -8.87 -7.63
N LYS A 524 -7.58 -9.60 -6.79
CA LYS A 524 -7.54 -9.46 -5.34
C LYS A 524 -7.50 -10.86 -4.70
N PHE A 525 -6.53 -11.15 -3.87
CA PHE A 525 -6.54 -12.36 -3.03
C PHE A 525 -7.42 -12.14 -1.79
N LEU A 526 -8.21 -13.14 -1.43
CA LEU A 526 -9.30 -13.06 -0.43
C LEU A 526 -8.97 -13.80 0.86
#